data_AF-A0A4U1J976-F1
#
_entry.id   AF-A0A4U1J976-F1
#
_cell.length_a   1.000
_cell.length_b   1.000
_cell.length_c   1.000
_cell.angle_alpha   90.00
_cell.angle_beta   90.00
_cell.angle_gamma   90.00
#
_symmetry.space_group_name_H-M   'P 1'
#
loop_
_entity.id
_entity.type
_entity.pdbx_description
1 polymer ?
#
loop_
_entity_poly.entity_id
_entity_poly.type
_entity_poly.pdbx_seq_one_letter_code
_entity_poly.pdbx_strand_id
1 'polypeptide(L)'
;MAFFFSKKPASVAQDLSFSGAGDGAPGVDNFEVELLGHLDTLYAVSCRMTRSTTEAEDLVQDTVVKAMRARDQFEPGTNLKAWLLRILTNTFINRYRRGGLERDILEGPDVESLTDGWIGATTMRGMRDPETAALAPLVEAEVQRALDDLPPEFRVAVVLSDIEELSYKEIAEAMGTPIGTVMSRLHRGRKLLQKTLRDHAVALGIVSEGSSNKADQAPTDLAAYRKRKRSAAV
;
A
#
# COMPACT_ATOMS: atom_id res chain seq x y z
N MET A 1 -27.76 4.08 19.88
CA MET A 1 -27.53 5.52 19.67
C MET A 1 -26.72 6.02 20.86
N ALA A 2 -25.44 6.38 20.61
CA ALA A 2 -24.47 7.07 21.47
C ALA A 2 -23.95 6.45 22.79
N PHE A 3 -22.64 6.71 22.99
CA PHE A 3 -21.78 6.67 24.20
C PHE A 3 -21.20 5.33 24.69
N PHE A 4 -19.91 5.13 24.40
CA PHE A 4 -18.92 4.83 25.45
C PHE A 4 -17.55 5.42 25.07
N PHE A 5 -17.10 6.39 25.87
CA PHE A 5 -15.76 7.00 25.88
C PHE A 5 -15.00 6.37 27.06
N SER A 6 -13.65 6.45 27.06
CA SER A 6 -12.71 5.98 28.11
C SER A 6 -12.31 4.50 28.00
N LYS A 7 -11.04 4.08 27.90
CA LYS A 7 -9.78 4.61 28.43
C LYS A 7 -8.62 4.37 27.45
N LYS A 8 -7.76 5.38 27.23
CA LYS A 8 -6.39 5.19 26.74
C LYS A 8 -5.53 4.54 27.84
N PRO A 9 -4.76 3.48 27.56
CA PRO A 9 -3.56 3.20 28.32
C PRO A 9 -2.37 3.95 27.71
N ALA A 10 -1.59 4.59 28.58
CA ALA A 10 -0.36 5.30 28.28
C ALA A 10 0.84 4.34 28.12
N SER A 11 1.90 4.87 27.49
CA SER A 11 3.29 4.36 27.46
C SER A 11 3.54 3.20 26.47
N VAL A 12 4.56 3.22 25.62
CA VAL A 12 5.95 3.63 25.84
C VAL A 12 6.49 4.35 24.60
N ALA A 13 6.75 5.65 24.75
CA ALA A 13 7.76 6.33 23.94
C ALA A 13 9.09 6.18 24.69
N GLN A 14 10.02 5.46 24.07
CA GLN A 14 11.45 5.49 24.37
C GLN A 14 12.15 5.71 23.02
N ASP A 15 13.26 6.42 22.89
CA ASP A 15 13.80 7.54 23.64
C ASP A 15 14.89 8.07 22.67
N LEU A 16 14.56 9.08 21.88
CA LEU A 16 15.56 9.83 21.10
C LEU A 16 15.43 11.30 21.50
N SER A 17 15.58 11.53 22.80
CA SER A 17 15.68 12.85 23.40
C SER A 17 17.10 13.39 23.23
N PHE A 18 17.37 14.03 22.09
CA PHE A 18 18.44 15.02 22.05
C PHE A 18 17.96 16.27 22.78
N SER A 19 18.33 16.37 24.06
CA SER A 19 18.04 17.55 24.88
C SER A 19 18.91 18.72 24.39
N GLY A 20 18.26 19.61 23.64
CA GLY A 20 18.74 20.96 23.35
C GLY A 20 17.60 21.93 23.55
N ALA A 21 17.38 22.34 24.80
CA ALA A 21 16.47 23.45 25.12
C ALA A 21 17.07 24.75 24.59
N GLY A 22 16.28 25.50 23.81
CA GLY A 22 16.60 26.85 23.37
C GLY A 22 15.37 27.51 22.75
N ASP A 23 14.90 28.56 23.40
CA ASP A 23 13.83 29.47 23.00
C ASP A 23 13.72 29.77 21.50
N GLY A 24 12.49 29.78 20.98
CA GLY A 24 12.00 30.79 20.04
C GLY A 24 12.86 31.14 18.81
N ALA A 25 13.33 30.15 18.03
CA ALA A 25 13.90 30.39 16.70
C ALA A 25 12.91 29.99 15.59
N PRO A 26 12.66 30.84 14.57
CA PRO A 26 11.83 30.46 13.44
C PRO A 26 12.57 29.44 12.56
N GLY A 27 11.90 28.34 12.20
CA GLY A 27 12.14 27.58 10.98
C GLY A 27 13.44 26.76 10.89
N VAL A 28 13.64 25.77 11.76
CA VAL A 28 14.54 24.67 11.41
C VAL A 28 13.74 23.70 10.54
N ASP A 29 13.94 23.80 9.23
CA ASP A 29 13.34 22.89 8.24
C ASP A 29 13.86 21.47 8.48
N ASN A 30 13.00 20.62 9.06
CA ASN A 30 13.33 19.23 9.40
C ASN A 30 12.96 18.25 8.27
N PHE A 31 12.65 18.76 7.07
CA PHE A 31 12.22 17.96 5.93
C PHE A 31 13.16 16.81 5.60
N GLU A 32 14.48 17.05 5.62
CA GLU A 32 15.47 16.02 5.31
C GLU A 32 15.41 14.86 6.30
N VAL A 33 15.29 15.15 7.59
CA VAL A 33 15.22 14.13 8.65
C VAL A 33 13.92 13.34 8.53
N GLU A 34 12.79 14.01 8.29
CA GLU A 34 11.49 13.34 8.10
C GLU A 34 11.47 12.47 6.84
N LEU A 35 12.06 12.95 5.74
CA LEU A 35 12.21 12.19 4.50
C LEU A 35 13.06 10.93 4.71
N LEU A 36 14.19 11.07 5.41
CA LEU A 36 15.04 9.92 5.74
C LEU A 36 14.29 8.88 6.59
N GLY A 37 13.44 9.33 7.50
CA GLY A 37 12.54 8.45 8.28
C GLY A 37 11.52 7.67 7.44
N HIS A 38 11.32 8.03 6.18
CA HIS A 38 10.43 7.35 5.24
C HIS A 38 11.15 6.45 4.23
N LEU A 39 12.48 6.37 4.22
CA LEU A 39 13.23 5.58 3.22
C LEU A 39 12.81 4.10 3.21
N ASP A 40 12.71 3.46 4.38
CA ASP A 40 12.29 2.05 4.47
C ASP A 40 10.90 1.83 3.88
N THR A 41 9.99 2.79 4.08
CA THR A 41 8.64 2.74 3.51
C THR A 41 8.69 2.89 2.00
N LEU A 42 9.45 3.85 1.48
CA LEU A 42 9.62 4.04 0.03
C LEU A 42 10.24 2.81 -0.62
N TYR A 43 11.21 2.17 0.04
CA TYR A 43 11.84 0.95 -0.43
C TYR A 43 10.89 -0.24 -0.43
N ALA A 44 10.18 -0.48 0.67
CA ALA A 44 9.20 -1.56 0.77
C ALA A 44 8.07 -1.43 -0.26
N VAL A 45 7.56 -0.21 -0.47
CA VAL A 45 6.57 0.07 -1.53
C VAL A 45 7.16 -0.18 -2.92
N SER A 46 8.40 0.27 -3.16
CA SER A 46 9.07 0.08 -4.44
C SER A 46 9.26 -1.40 -4.78
N CYS A 47 9.72 -2.21 -3.83
CA CYS A 47 9.88 -3.66 -4.01
C CYS A 47 8.57 -4.33 -4.44
N ARG A 48 7.46 -3.97 -3.77
CA ARG A 48 6.12 -4.48 -4.11
C ARG A 48 5.64 -4.00 -5.48
N MET A 49 6.18 -2.91 -6.03
CA MET A 49 5.76 -2.36 -7.32
C MET A 49 6.59 -2.90 -8.50
N THR A 50 7.92 -2.97 -8.37
CA THR A 50 8.88 -3.24 -9.46
C THR A 50 9.17 -4.72 -9.69
N ARG A 51 8.93 -5.59 -8.70
CA ARG A 51 9.33 -7.01 -8.71
C ARG A 51 10.85 -7.25 -8.85
N SER A 52 11.68 -6.22 -8.64
CA SER A 52 13.15 -6.28 -8.73
C SER A 52 13.76 -5.35 -7.70
N THR A 53 14.78 -5.82 -6.96
CA THR A 53 15.51 -5.05 -5.93
C THR A 53 16.22 -3.87 -6.57
N THR A 54 16.98 -4.11 -7.65
CA THR A 54 17.73 -3.06 -8.34
C THR A 54 16.80 -1.97 -8.86
N GLU A 55 15.70 -2.35 -9.51
CA GLU A 55 14.70 -1.38 -9.98
C GLU A 55 14.03 -0.62 -8.82
N ALA A 56 13.85 -1.27 -7.67
CA ALA A 56 13.30 -0.65 -6.47
C ALA A 56 14.27 0.37 -5.85
N GLU A 57 15.56 0.03 -5.72
CA GLU A 57 16.60 0.93 -5.24
C GLU A 57 16.71 2.16 -6.12
N ASP A 58 16.78 1.96 -7.45
CA ASP A 58 16.81 3.03 -8.43
C ASP A 58 15.56 3.92 -8.38
N LEU A 59 14.39 3.33 -8.11
CA LEU A 59 13.14 4.05 -7.97
C LEU A 59 13.14 4.91 -6.71
N VAL A 60 13.61 4.39 -5.58
CA VAL A 60 13.76 5.15 -4.34
C VAL A 60 14.74 6.30 -4.54
N GLN A 61 15.91 6.04 -5.12
CA GLN A 61 16.92 7.06 -5.36
C GLN A 61 16.37 8.21 -6.21
N ASP A 62 15.73 7.90 -7.34
CA ASP A 62 15.07 8.91 -8.18
C ASP A 62 14.00 9.71 -7.45
N THR A 63 13.24 9.02 -6.59
CA THR A 63 12.18 9.62 -5.79
C THR A 63 12.77 10.62 -4.81
N VAL A 64 13.82 10.25 -4.08
CA VAL A 64 14.52 11.13 -3.13
C VAL A 64 15.10 12.34 -3.86
N VAL A 65 15.79 12.15 -5.00
CA VAL A 65 16.34 13.26 -5.79
C VAL A 65 15.25 14.22 -6.24
N LYS A 66 14.11 13.71 -6.72
CA LYS A 66 12.97 14.53 -7.14
C LYS A 66 12.31 15.25 -5.95
N ALA A 67 12.16 14.56 -4.82
CA ALA A 67 11.60 15.13 -3.60
C ALA A 67 12.45 16.29 -3.10
N MET A 68 13.78 16.13 -3.04
CA MET A 68 14.71 17.19 -2.67
C MET A 68 14.64 18.40 -3.61
N ARG A 69 14.53 18.16 -4.92
CA ARG A 69 14.35 19.24 -5.92
C ARG A 69 13.00 19.94 -5.84
N ALA A 70 11.97 19.24 -5.37
CA ALA A 70 10.61 19.74 -5.25
C ALA A 70 10.25 20.14 -3.82
N ARG A 71 11.22 20.21 -2.89
CA ARG A 71 10.96 20.46 -1.46
C ARG A 71 10.11 21.72 -1.24
N ASP A 72 10.34 22.76 -2.03
CA ASP A 72 9.65 24.05 -1.88
C ASP A 72 8.16 23.96 -2.29
N GLN A 73 7.74 22.84 -2.89
CA GLN A 73 6.33 22.53 -3.20
C GLN A 73 5.64 21.70 -2.12
N PHE A 74 6.38 21.26 -1.10
CA PHE A 74 5.82 20.60 0.07
C PHE A 74 5.33 21.66 1.06
N GLU A 75 4.10 21.51 1.53
CA GLU A 75 3.54 22.37 2.57
C GLU A 75 3.77 21.72 3.94
N PRO A 76 4.56 22.35 4.84
CA PRO A 76 4.80 21.82 6.17
C PRO A 76 3.51 21.58 6.97
N GLY A 77 3.45 20.50 7.74
CA GLY A 77 2.26 20.11 8.49
C GLY A 77 1.23 19.30 7.69
N THR A 78 1.46 19.08 6.39
CA THR A 78 0.70 18.09 5.60
C THR A 78 1.35 16.70 5.65
N ASN A 79 0.69 15.70 5.05
CA ASN A 79 1.16 14.31 5.09
C ASN A 79 2.36 14.10 4.15
N LEU A 80 3.58 14.20 4.70
CA LEU A 80 4.83 13.99 3.95
C LEU A 80 4.89 12.60 3.30
N LYS A 81 4.49 11.55 4.02
CA LYS A 81 4.43 10.18 3.49
C LYS A 81 3.60 10.11 2.20
N ALA A 82 2.39 10.66 2.20
CA ALA A 82 1.52 10.66 1.03
C ALA A 82 2.13 11.49 -0.13
N TRP A 83 2.77 12.61 0.17
CA TRP A 83 3.44 13.44 -0.83
C TRP A 83 4.65 12.73 -1.47
N LEU A 84 5.46 12.04 -0.68
CA LEU A 84 6.58 11.23 -1.17
C LEU A 84 6.08 10.04 -2.01
N LEU A 85 5.05 9.33 -1.53
CA LEU A 85 4.45 8.22 -2.27
C LEU A 85 3.79 8.69 -3.58
N ARG A 86 3.32 9.93 -3.66
CA ARG A 86 2.88 10.54 -4.93
C ARG A 86 4.05 10.74 -5.90
N ILE A 87 5.20 11.23 -5.44
CA ILE A 87 6.40 11.40 -6.30
C ILE A 87 6.91 10.03 -6.78
N LEU A 88 6.94 9.04 -5.88
CA LEU A 88 7.34 7.67 -6.16
C LEU A 88 6.42 7.02 -7.19
N THR A 89 5.11 7.08 -6.96
CA THR A 89 4.11 6.46 -7.85
C THR A 89 4.15 7.08 -9.24
N ASN A 90 4.27 8.40 -9.34
CA ASN A 90 4.41 9.08 -10.63
C ASN A 90 5.72 8.70 -11.33
N THR A 91 6.83 8.58 -10.59
CA THR A 91 8.11 8.13 -11.14
C THR A 91 7.99 6.70 -11.69
N PHE A 92 7.38 5.79 -10.93
CA PHE A 92 7.14 4.42 -11.34
C PHE A 92 6.27 4.33 -12.60
N ILE A 93 5.12 5.01 -12.63
CA ILE A 93 4.20 4.98 -13.78
C ILE A 93 4.91 5.51 -15.04
N ASN A 94 5.70 6.58 -14.91
CA ASN A 94 6.45 7.16 -16.03
C ASN A 94 7.55 6.22 -16.54
N ARG A 95 8.26 5.51 -15.64
CA ARG A 95 9.23 4.48 -16.01
C ARG A 95 8.54 3.30 -16.67
N TYR A 96 7.46 2.78 -16.09
CA TYR A 96 6.73 1.64 -16.63
C TYR A 96 6.14 1.91 -18.02
N ARG A 97 5.61 3.12 -18.27
CA ARG A 97 5.14 3.52 -19.61
C ARG A 97 6.27 3.57 -20.65
N ARG A 98 7.48 3.93 -20.24
CA ARG A 98 8.66 3.99 -21.12
C ARG A 98 9.25 2.61 -21.34
N GLY A 99 9.39 1.83 -20.27
CA GLY A 99 9.86 0.46 -20.30
C GLY A 99 8.89 -0.46 -21.04
N GLY A 100 7.58 -0.24 -20.99
CA GLY A 100 6.62 -0.98 -21.84
C GLY A 100 6.81 -0.73 -23.34
N LEU A 101 7.45 0.39 -23.72
CA LEU A 101 7.83 0.68 -25.11
C LEU A 101 9.16 0.00 -25.50
N GLU A 102 10.06 -0.25 -24.54
CA GLU A 102 11.38 -0.88 -24.76
C GLU A 102 11.38 -2.41 -24.51
N ARG A 103 10.57 -2.91 -23.57
CA ARG A 103 10.47 -4.33 -23.18
C ARG A 103 9.82 -5.19 -24.27
N ASP A 104 9.02 -4.61 -25.15
CA ASP A 104 8.51 -5.28 -26.36
C ASP A 104 9.67 -5.71 -27.32
N ILE A 105 10.90 -5.22 -27.09
CA ILE A 105 12.07 -5.48 -27.93
C ILE A 105 13.03 -6.51 -27.28
N LEU A 106 12.95 -6.75 -25.98
CA LEU A 106 13.96 -7.49 -25.19
C LEU A 106 13.31 -8.22 -24.00
N GLU A 107 12.78 -9.43 -24.20
CA GLU A 107 12.43 -10.31 -23.05
C GLU A 107 13.29 -11.58 -23.03
N GLY A 108 13.99 -11.76 -21.91
CA GLY A 108 14.53 -13.02 -21.41
C GLY A 108 14.07 -13.21 -19.94
N PRO A 109 13.85 -14.46 -19.47
CA PRO A 109 13.17 -14.71 -18.21
C PRO A 109 14.18 -15.04 -17.12
N ASP A 110 14.62 -14.05 -16.35
CA ASP A 110 15.26 -14.28 -15.05
C ASP A 110 14.95 -13.08 -14.15
N VAL A 111 13.93 -13.23 -13.30
CA VAL A 111 13.62 -12.27 -12.24
C VAL A 111 13.84 -13.00 -10.92
N GLU A 112 14.85 -12.58 -10.19
CA GLU A 112 15.25 -13.15 -8.91
C GLU A 112 14.15 -12.92 -7.86
N SER A 113 13.74 -13.99 -7.17
CA SER A 113 12.62 -13.94 -6.21
C SER A 113 13.00 -13.12 -4.96
N LEU A 114 12.36 -11.97 -4.79
CA LEU A 114 12.57 -11.07 -3.66
C LEU A 114 12.18 -11.74 -2.34
N THR A 115 13.15 -11.90 -1.43
CA THR A 115 12.93 -12.26 -0.02
C THR A 115 13.48 -11.23 0.97
N ASP A 116 14.32 -10.29 0.52
CA ASP A 116 15.11 -9.43 1.43
C ASP A 116 14.54 -8.01 1.64
N GLY A 117 13.58 -7.57 0.81
CA GLY A 117 13.16 -6.15 0.74
C GLY A 117 11.86 -5.77 1.47
N TRP A 118 11.18 -6.72 2.13
CA TRP A 118 9.82 -6.52 2.64
C TRP A 118 9.73 -6.34 4.16
N ILE A 119 10.86 -6.42 4.87
CA ILE A 119 10.94 -6.04 6.28
C ILE A 119 10.79 -4.51 6.41
N GLY A 120 9.56 -4.02 6.24
CA GLY A 120 9.16 -2.69 6.64
C GLY A 120 8.83 -2.68 8.14
N ALA A 121 9.15 -1.58 8.81
CA ALA A 121 8.86 -1.36 10.24
C ALA A 121 7.37 -1.46 10.64
N THR A 122 6.46 -1.62 9.67
CA THR A 122 5.02 -1.89 9.86
C THR A 122 4.73 -3.38 10.01
N THR A 123 5.38 -4.28 9.27
CA THR A 123 5.14 -5.73 9.40
C THR A 123 5.75 -6.31 10.68
N MET A 124 6.93 -5.81 11.06
CA MET A 124 7.66 -6.25 12.27
C MET A 124 6.95 -5.91 13.59
N ARG A 125 6.02 -4.96 13.60
CA ARG A 125 5.46 -4.42 14.85
C ARG A 125 4.36 -5.28 15.49
N GLY A 126 3.93 -6.36 14.82
CA GLY A 126 2.82 -7.22 15.25
C GLY A 126 3.18 -8.61 15.78
N MET A 127 4.42 -9.07 15.62
CA MET A 127 4.77 -10.49 15.88
C MET A 127 5.32 -10.67 17.29
N ARG A 128 4.43 -11.01 18.23
CA ARG A 128 4.77 -11.31 19.64
C ARG A 128 5.00 -12.80 19.92
N ASP A 129 4.88 -13.66 18.90
CA ASP A 129 4.89 -15.11 19.06
C ASP A 129 5.94 -15.77 18.12
N PRO A 130 6.87 -16.58 18.65
CA PRO A 130 7.94 -17.21 17.87
C PRO A 130 7.45 -18.21 16.82
N GLU A 131 6.28 -18.85 17.02
CA GLU A 131 5.67 -19.73 16.02
C GLU A 131 5.13 -18.91 14.84
N THR A 132 4.43 -17.81 15.13
CA THR A 132 3.99 -16.84 14.11
C THR A 132 5.17 -16.20 13.36
N ALA A 133 6.29 -15.93 14.04
CA ALA A 133 7.49 -15.38 13.41
C ALA A 133 8.17 -16.37 12.44
N ALA A 134 8.10 -17.68 12.70
CA ALA A 134 8.64 -18.71 11.80
C ALA A 134 7.77 -18.92 10.54
N LEU A 135 6.45 -18.71 10.65
CA LEU A 135 5.52 -18.80 9.52
C LEU A 135 5.46 -17.54 8.66
N ALA A 136 5.87 -16.39 9.21
CA ALA A 136 5.81 -15.09 8.54
C ALA A 136 6.48 -15.08 7.14
N PRO A 137 7.70 -15.60 6.94
CA PRO A 137 8.35 -15.56 5.62
C PRO A 137 7.62 -16.37 4.54
N LEU A 138 6.95 -17.47 4.93
CA LEU A 138 6.19 -18.31 4.01
C LEU A 138 4.89 -17.62 3.56
N VAL A 139 4.19 -16.98 4.50
CA VAL A 139 2.98 -16.20 4.20
C VAL A 139 3.33 -14.99 3.33
N GLU A 140 4.44 -14.34 3.64
CA GLU A 140 4.95 -13.18 2.92
C GLU A 140 5.31 -13.49 1.47
N ALA A 141 6.04 -14.59 1.22
CA ALA A 141 6.39 -15.02 -0.13
C ALA A 141 5.15 -15.27 -1.00
N GLU A 142 4.09 -15.82 -0.41
CA GLU A 142 2.84 -16.09 -1.13
C GLU A 142 2.03 -14.82 -1.41
N VAL A 143 1.94 -13.92 -0.42
CA VAL A 143 1.33 -12.59 -0.64
C VAL A 143 2.10 -11.82 -1.71
N GLN A 144 3.44 -11.92 -1.72
CA GLN A 144 4.27 -11.29 -2.73
C GLN A 144 3.99 -11.85 -4.12
N ARG A 145 3.94 -13.18 -4.28
CA ARG A 145 3.56 -13.82 -5.56
C ARG A 145 2.17 -13.39 -6.03
N ALA A 146 1.20 -13.36 -5.12
CA ALA A 146 -0.14 -12.93 -5.45
C ALA A 146 -0.18 -11.46 -5.89
N LEU A 147 0.58 -10.57 -5.23
CA LEU A 147 0.74 -9.18 -5.67
C LEU A 147 1.42 -9.10 -7.03
N ASP A 148 2.45 -9.91 -7.27
CA ASP A 148 3.16 -9.96 -8.53
C ASP A 148 2.25 -10.39 -9.67
N ASP A 149 1.31 -11.31 -9.46
CA ASP A 149 0.36 -11.71 -10.50
C ASP A 149 -0.67 -10.62 -10.89
N LEU A 150 -0.85 -9.58 -10.06
CA LEU A 150 -1.77 -8.51 -10.40
C LEU A 150 -1.23 -7.64 -11.55
N PRO A 151 -2.11 -7.16 -12.44
CA PRO A 151 -1.79 -6.03 -13.32
C PRO A 151 -1.25 -4.84 -12.52
N PRO A 152 -0.21 -4.13 -13.02
CA PRO A 152 0.48 -3.07 -12.28
C PRO A 152 -0.47 -2.00 -11.72
N GLU A 153 -1.46 -1.56 -12.50
CA GLU A 153 -2.40 -0.53 -12.06
C GLU A 153 -3.31 -0.97 -10.91
N PHE A 154 -3.57 -2.28 -10.76
CA PHE A 154 -4.32 -2.80 -9.62
C PHE A 154 -3.39 -3.01 -8.43
N ARG A 155 -2.18 -3.52 -8.66
CA ARG A 155 -1.16 -3.71 -7.62
C ARG A 155 -0.85 -2.41 -6.90
N VAL A 156 -0.54 -1.35 -7.64
CA VAL A 156 -0.22 -0.03 -7.07
C VAL A 156 -1.37 0.48 -6.21
N ALA A 157 -2.61 0.39 -6.71
CA ALA A 157 -3.77 0.84 -5.94
C ALA A 157 -3.92 0.05 -4.62
N VAL A 158 -3.78 -1.27 -4.66
CA VAL A 158 -3.88 -2.13 -3.47
C VAL A 158 -2.76 -1.83 -2.48
N VAL A 159 -1.50 -1.72 -2.93
CA VAL A 159 -0.37 -1.42 -2.04
C VAL A 159 -0.58 -0.08 -1.32
N LEU A 160 -0.97 0.96 -2.05
CA LEU A 160 -1.19 2.28 -1.45
C LEU A 160 -2.39 2.32 -0.48
N SER A 161 -3.43 1.53 -0.73
CA SER A 161 -4.64 1.49 0.11
C SER A 161 -4.50 0.54 1.30
N ASP A 162 -4.18 -0.73 1.04
CA ASP A 162 -4.36 -1.82 1.99
C ASP A 162 -3.08 -2.06 2.82
N ILE A 163 -1.94 -1.52 2.39
CA ILE A 163 -0.66 -1.62 3.11
C ILE A 163 -0.23 -0.25 3.64
N GLU A 164 -0.26 0.78 2.80
CA GLU A 164 0.17 2.12 3.20
C GLU A 164 -0.92 2.96 3.86
N GLU A 165 -2.16 2.46 3.87
CA GLU A 165 -3.34 3.06 4.51
C GLU A 165 -3.65 4.49 4.03
N LEU A 166 -3.28 4.82 2.79
CA LEU A 166 -3.60 6.11 2.21
C LEU A 166 -5.09 6.27 1.95
N SER A 167 -5.59 7.50 2.10
CA SER A 167 -6.96 7.81 1.73
C SER A 167 -7.16 7.70 0.22
N TYR A 168 -8.39 7.41 -0.22
CA TYR A 168 -8.69 7.34 -1.66
C TYR A 168 -8.39 8.63 -2.42
N LYS A 169 -8.41 9.78 -1.73
CA LYS A 169 -8.02 11.07 -2.30
C LYS A 169 -6.51 11.14 -2.54
N GLU A 170 -5.70 10.76 -1.55
CA GLU A 170 -4.24 10.71 -1.68
C GLU A 170 -3.81 9.71 -2.76
N ILE A 171 -4.47 8.55 -2.85
CA ILE A 171 -4.20 7.56 -3.90
C ILE A 171 -4.55 8.12 -5.29
N ALA A 172 -5.68 8.81 -5.42
CA ALA A 172 -6.09 9.44 -6.68
C ALA A 172 -5.04 10.48 -7.15
N GLU A 173 -4.54 11.30 -6.21
CA GLU A 173 -3.47 12.26 -6.46
C GLU A 173 -2.13 11.57 -6.79
N ALA A 174 -1.79 10.49 -6.08
CA ALA A 174 -0.58 9.69 -6.31
C ALA A 174 -0.54 9.03 -7.68
N MET A 175 -1.67 8.49 -8.13
CA MET A 175 -1.80 7.78 -9.41
C MET A 175 -2.15 8.71 -10.58
N GLY A 176 -2.47 9.99 -10.33
CA GLY A 176 -2.94 10.92 -11.35
C GLY A 176 -4.25 10.48 -12.02
N THR A 177 -5.18 9.87 -11.26
CA THR A 177 -6.45 9.34 -11.79
C THR A 177 -7.66 9.73 -10.93
N PRO A 178 -8.90 9.74 -11.48
CA PRO A 178 -10.08 10.03 -10.68
C PRO A 178 -10.31 9.04 -9.54
N ILE A 179 -10.89 9.51 -8.43
CA ILE A 179 -11.23 8.67 -7.26
C ILE A 179 -12.09 7.46 -7.65
N GLY A 180 -13.04 7.62 -8.58
CA GLY A 180 -13.85 6.51 -9.08
C GLY A 180 -13.02 5.41 -9.76
N THR A 181 -11.95 5.79 -10.45
CA THR A 181 -11.00 4.85 -11.05
C THR A 181 -10.25 4.09 -9.97
N VAL A 182 -9.79 4.77 -8.91
CA VAL A 182 -9.15 4.13 -7.74
C VAL A 182 -10.08 3.09 -7.13
N MET A 183 -11.34 3.43 -6.85
CA MET A 183 -12.32 2.47 -6.30
C MET A 183 -12.51 1.25 -7.21
N SER A 184 -12.61 1.46 -8.53
CA SER A 184 -12.77 0.37 -9.50
C SER A 184 -11.52 -0.54 -9.60
N ARG A 185 -10.32 0.04 -9.44
CA ARG A 185 -9.04 -0.68 -9.43
C ARG A 185 -8.89 -1.49 -8.15
N LEU A 186 -9.19 -0.89 -7.00
CA LEU A 186 -9.19 -1.57 -5.70
C LEU A 186 -10.16 -2.74 -5.67
N HIS A 187 -11.39 -2.54 -6.15
CA HIS A 187 -12.37 -3.62 -6.19
C HIS A 187 -11.89 -4.81 -7.03
N ARG A 188 -11.34 -4.53 -8.24
CA ARG A 188 -10.83 -5.58 -9.13
C ARG A 188 -9.57 -6.24 -8.56
N GLY A 189 -8.61 -5.46 -8.07
CA GLY A 189 -7.38 -5.96 -7.46
C GLY A 189 -7.64 -6.85 -6.26
N ARG A 190 -8.50 -6.41 -5.33
CA ARG A 190 -8.90 -7.22 -4.17
C ARG A 190 -9.62 -8.51 -4.57
N LYS A 191 -10.47 -8.48 -5.61
CA LYS A 191 -11.13 -9.71 -6.11
C LYS A 191 -10.12 -10.70 -6.70
N LEU A 192 -9.10 -10.22 -7.40
CA LEU A 192 -8.03 -11.06 -7.93
C LEU A 192 -7.20 -11.66 -6.80
N LEU A 193 -6.75 -10.84 -5.84
CA LEU A 193 -6.02 -11.31 -4.67
C LEU A 193 -6.81 -12.31 -3.84
N GLN A 194 -8.10 -12.06 -3.63
CA GLN A 194 -8.98 -12.98 -2.92
C GLN A 194 -9.04 -14.35 -3.61
N LYS A 195 -9.02 -14.38 -4.95
CA LYS A 195 -9.03 -15.64 -5.70
C LYS A 195 -7.70 -16.39 -5.52
N THR A 196 -6.58 -15.70 -5.65
CA THR A 196 -5.23 -16.30 -5.56
C THR A 196 -4.90 -16.74 -4.13
N LEU A 197 -5.23 -15.94 -3.13
CA LEU A 197 -4.87 -16.18 -1.72
C LEU A 197 -5.90 -17.01 -0.96
N ARG A 198 -6.98 -17.50 -1.60
CA ARG A 198 -8.07 -18.19 -0.89
C ARG A 198 -7.58 -19.44 -0.18
N ASP A 199 -6.86 -20.31 -0.87
CA ASP A 199 -6.44 -21.60 -0.34
C ASP A 199 -5.44 -21.41 0.81
N HIS A 200 -4.58 -20.41 0.69
CA HIS A 200 -3.68 -19.98 1.76
C HIS A 200 -4.43 -19.42 2.97
N ALA A 201 -5.46 -18.60 2.74
CA ALA A 201 -6.29 -18.08 3.82
C ALA A 201 -7.09 -19.18 4.55
N VAL A 202 -7.47 -20.25 3.85
CA VAL A 202 -8.09 -21.44 4.44
C VAL A 202 -7.07 -22.22 5.26
N ALA A 203 -5.87 -22.46 4.73
CA ALA A 203 -4.79 -23.16 5.42
C ALA A 203 -4.37 -22.46 6.73
N LEU A 204 -4.40 -21.12 6.74
CA LEU A 204 -4.13 -20.30 7.92
C LEU A 204 -5.34 -20.15 8.87
N GLY A 205 -6.50 -20.73 8.53
CA GLY A 205 -7.73 -20.62 9.33
C GLY A 205 -8.37 -19.22 9.35
N ILE A 206 -7.95 -18.32 8.46
CA ILE A 206 -8.50 -16.96 8.32
C ILE A 206 -9.92 -17.02 7.72
N VAL A 207 -10.14 -17.98 6.82
CA VAL A 207 -11.44 -18.20 6.15
C VAL A 207 -11.86 -19.65 6.34
N SER A 208 -13.12 -19.87 6.72
CA SER A 208 -13.71 -21.22 6.77
C SER A 208 -13.92 -21.76 5.34
N GLU A 209 -13.60 -23.03 5.09
CA GLU A 209 -13.81 -23.73 3.81
C GLU A 209 -15.22 -23.51 3.21
N GLY A 210 -16.24 -23.40 4.08
CA GLY A 210 -17.64 -23.19 3.72
C GLY A 210 -18.07 -21.73 3.46
N SER A 211 -17.18 -20.74 3.64
CA SER A 211 -17.46 -19.35 3.30
C SER A 211 -17.42 -19.17 1.78
N SER A 212 -18.51 -19.54 1.12
CA SER A 212 -18.70 -19.31 -0.32
C SER A 212 -18.52 -17.83 -0.62
N ASN A 213 -17.79 -17.55 -1.69
CA ASN A 213 -17.51 -16.19 -2.08
C ASN A 213 -18.85 -15.52 -2.42
N LYS A 214 -19.27 -14.51 -1.65
CA LYS A 214 -20.51 -13.74 -1.91
C LYS A 214 -20.53 -13.16 -3.34
N ALA A 215 -19.37 -13.09 -4.00
CA ALA A 215 -19.18 -12.70 -5.38
C ALA A 215 -19.69 -13.72 -6.43
N ASP A 216 -19.93 -14.99 -6.06
CA ASP A 216 -20.53 -16.02 -6.92
C ASP A 216 -22.03 -16.22 -6.65
N GLN A 217 -22.63 -15.41 -5.76
CA GLN A 217 -24.08 -15.37 -5.65
C GLN A 217 -24.66 -14.79 -6.95
N ALA A 218 -25.62 -15.51 -7.54
CA ALA A 218 -26.31 -15.12 -8.76
C ALA A 218 -26.69 -13.63 -8.73
N PRO A 219 -26.60 -12.89 -9.87
CA PRO A 219 -26.88 -11.47 -9.90
C PRO A 219 -28.20 -11.17 -9.21
N THR A 220 -28.19 -10.29 -8.22
CA THR A 220 -29.41 -9.85 -7.51
C THR A 220 -30.46 -9.48 -8.55
N ASP A 221 -31.60 -10.19 -8.56
CA ASP A 221 -32.69 -9.91 -9.49
C ASP A 221 -33.23 -8.49 -9.25
N LEU A 222 -32.75 -7.56 -10.07
CA LEU A 222 -33.10 -6.16 -10.03
C LEU A 222 -34.58 -5.94 -10.37
N ALA A 223 -35.21 -6.84 -11.12
CA ALA A 223 -36.64 -6.77 -11.42
C ALA A 223 -37.47 -7.10 -10.18
N ALA A 224 -37.11 -8.14 -9.43
CA ALA A 224 -37.74 -8.46 -8.15
C ALA A 224 -37.55 -7.36 -7.09
N TYR A 225 -36.36 -6.76 -7.02
CA TYR A 225 -36.07 -5.63 -6.12
C TYR A 225 -36.90 -4.39 -6.47
N ARG A 226 -36.95 -4.01 -7.77
CA ARG A 226 -37.74 -2.87 -8.25
C ARG A 226 -39.26 -3.06 -8.07
N LYS A 227 -39.75 -4.30 -8.13
CA LYS A 227 -41.16 -4.62 -7.86
C LYS A 227 -41.48 -4.43 -6.38
N ARG A 228 -40.64 -4.96 -5.48
CA ARG A 228 -40.77 -4.81 -4.02
C ARG A 228 -40.74 -3.35 -3.57
N LYS A 229 -39.85 -2.53 -4.14
CA LYS A 229 -39.73 -1.10 -3.83
C LYS A 229 -40.95 -0.29 -4.31
N ARG A 230 -41.57 -0.67 -5.43
CA ARG A 230 -42.80 -0.02 -5.93
C ARG A 230 -44.03 -0.35 -5.08
N SER A 231 -44.13 -1.57 -4.55
CA SER A 231 -45.22 -1.97 -3.66
C SER A 231 -45.11 -1.42 -2.23
N ALA A 232 -43.96 -0.89 -1.83
CA ALA A 232 -43.75 -0.28 -0.51
C ALA A 232 -43.89 1.26 -0.52
N ALA A 233 -44.17 1.85 -1.69
CA ALA A 233 -44.36 3.29 -1.90
C ALA A 233 -45.82 3.67 -2.15
N VAL A 234 -46.75 2.74 -1.91
CA VAL A 234 -48.21 2.89 -1.91
C VAL A 234 -48.69 2.63 -0.49
#